data_AF-A0A397W6G9-F1
#
_entry.id   AF-A0A397W6G9-F1
#
_cell.length_a   1.000
_cell.length_b   1.000
_cell.length_c   1.000
_cell.angle_alpha   90.00
_cell.angle_beta   90.00
_cell.angle_gamma   90.00
#
_symmetry.space_group_name_H-M   'P 1'
#
loop_
_entity.id
_entity.type
_entity.pdbx_description
1 polymer ?
#
loop_
_entity_poly.entity_id
_entity_poly.type
_entity_poly.pdbx_seq_one_letter_code
_entity_poly.pdbx_strand_id
1 'polypeptide(L)'
;MESQSAQTEFRYIDGRRYHNTENAVYYLPNDENETDRLHFQHFLIRYIWQNNFSAPVEHILSKPGAKVLDIGCGLGSWSFDIATTYPLAKVIGLDISPHQPTQIIPKNFEFIKANTQERLPFDDNTFDFV
;
A
#
# COMPACT_ATOMS: atom_id res chain seq x y z
N MET A 1 -18.98 -3.65 35.84
CA MET A 1 -17.73 -3.60 35.05
C MET A 1 -17.95 -4.48 33.85
N GLU A 2 -18.42 -3.91 32.75
CA GLU A 2 -18.58 -4.62 31.50
C GLU A 2 -17.19 -4.92 30.94
N SER A 3 -16.90 -6.20 30.70
CA SER A 3 -15.67 -6.61 30.03
C SER A 3 -15.75 -6.14 28.58
N GLN A 4 -14.94 -5.14 28.21
CA GLN A 4 -14.69 -4.84 26.81
C GLN A 4 -14.10 -6.10 26.16
N SER A 5 -14.90 -6.80 25.36
CA SER A 5 -14.40 -7.87 24.50
C SER A 5 -13.38 -7.24 23.55
N ALA A 6 -12.12 -7.66 23.62
CA ALA A 6 -11.13 -7.27 22.62
C ALA A 6 -11.66 -7.68 21.24
N GLN A 7 -12.00 -6.70 20.40
CA GLN A 7 -12.32 -6.99 19.00
C GLN A 7 -11.09 -7.64 18.37
N THR A 8 -11.30 -8.78 17.73
CA THR A 8 -10.24 -9.47 16.99
C THR A 8 -9.78 -8.60 15.83
N GLU A 9 -8.50 -8.61 15.51
CA GLU A 9 -7.94 -7.81 14.39
C GLU A 9 -8.53 -8.19 13.03
N PHE A 10 -9.01 -9.44 12.91
CA PHE A 10 -9.58 -10.00 11.69
C PHE A 10 -10.94 -10.64 11.94
N ARG A 11 -11.73 -10.74 10.86
CA ARG A 11 -12.97 -11.53 10.80
C ARG A 11 -12.79 -12.65 9.78
N TYR A 12 -13.47 -13.76 9.98
CA TYR A 12 -13.39 -14.92 9.09
C TYR A 12 -14.77 -15.21 8.49
N ILE A 13 -14.82 -15.37 7.16
CA ILE A 13 -16.05 -15.70 6.42
C ILE A 13 -15.70 -16.86 5.49
N ASP A 14 -16.42 -17.99 5.62
CA ASP A 14 -16.21 -19.20 4.83
C ASP A 14 -14.74 -19.67 4.76
N GLY A 15 -14.02 -19.54 5.89
CA GLY A 15 -12.61 -19.95 6.02
C GLY A 15 -11.58 -18.96 5.46
N ARG A 16 -12.00 -17.82 4.90
CA ARG A 16 -11.12 -16.73 4.43
C ARG A 16 -10.98 -15.65 5.49
N ARG A 17 -9.80 -15.03 5.61
CA ARG A 17 -9.52 -13.93 6.56
C ARG A 17 -9.87 -12.59 5.92
N TYR A 18 -10.49 -11.68 6.65
CA TYR A 18 -10.83 -10.33 6.20
C TYR A 18 -10.50 -9.29 7.27
N HIS A 19 -10.37 -8.03 6.86
CA HIS A 19 -10.22 -6.88 7.76
C HIS A 19 -11.42 -6.79 8.72
N ASN A 20 -11.14 -6.49 10.00
CA ASN A 20 -12.15 -6.19 11.01
C ASN A 20 -11.99 -4.75 11.50
N THR A 21 -12.02 -3.81 10.55
CA THR A 21 -11.90 -2.37 10.83
C THR A 21 -13.24 -1.71 10.62
N GLU A 22 -13.68 -0.94 11.62
CA GLU A 22 -14.89 -0.14 11.53
C GLU A 22 -14.76 0.84 10.35
N ASN A 23 -15.80 0.96 9.53
CA ASN A 23 -15.81 1.77 8.30
C ASN A 23 -14.83 1.35 7.19
N ALA A 24 -14.17 0.19 7.26
CA ALA A 24 -13.40 -0.31 6.11
C ALA A 24 -14.33 -1.00 5.10
N VAL A 25 -14.49 -0.39 3.93
CA VAL A 25 -15.31 -0.92 2.81
C VAL A 25 -14.46 -1.75 1.83
N TYR A 26 -13.53 -2.55 2.36
CA TYR A 26 -12.75 -3.49 1.54
C TYR A 26 -13.34 -4.89 1.64
N TYR A 27 -13.89 -5.36 0.51
CA TYR A 27 -14.68 -6.60 0.44
C TYR A 27 -13.85 -7.85 0.17
N LEU A 28 -12.59 -7.70 -0.24
CA LEU A 28 -11.73 -8.84 -0.55
C LEU A 28 -11.09 -9.40 0.74
N PRO A 29 -10.72 -10.70 0.74
CA PRO A 29 -9.95 -11.30 1.82
C PRO A 29 -8.60 -10.59 2.03
N ASN A 30 -7.93 -10.88 3.13
CA ASN A 30 -6.56 -10.42 3.41
C ASN A 30 -5.69 -11.56 3.97
N ASP A 31 -5.97 -12.78 3.53
CA ASP A 31 -5.17 -13.97 3.78
C ASP A 31 -4.03 -14.12 2.77
N GLU A 32 -3.26 -15.19 2.95
CA GLU A 32 -2.07 -15.52 2.18
C GLU A 32 -2.42 -15.80 0.70
N ASN A 33 -3.60 -16.36 0.43
CA ASN A 33 -4.07 -16.57 -0.93
C ASN A 33 -4.33 -15.24 -1.67
N GLU A 34 -4.94 -14.26 -0.99
CA GLU A 34 -5.12 -12.93 -1.59
C GLU A 34 -3.79 -12.20 -1.76
N THR A 35 -2.88 -12.39 -0.82
CA THR A 35 -1.50 -11.89 -0.89
C THR A 35 -0.81 -12.38 -2.17
N ASP A 36 -0.84 -13.68 -2.45
CA ASP A 36 -0.27 -14.24 -3.67
C ASP A 36 -0.96 -13.72 -4.93
N ARG A 37 -2.29 -13.56 -4.89
CA ARG A 37 -3.08 -13.02 -6.01
C ARG A 37 -2.67 -11.57 -6.32
N LEU A 38 -2.51 -10.71 -5.32
CA LEU A 38 -2.09 -9.31 -5.48
C LEU A 38 -0.68 -9.20 -6.04
N HIS A 39 0.26 -10.01 -5.52
CA HIS A 39 1.61 -10.09 -6.06
C HIS A 39 1.61 -10.50 -7.54
N PHE A 40 0.88 -11.56 -7.88
CA PHE A 40 0.79 -12.03 -9.26
C PHE A 40 0.18 -10.96 -10.19
N GLN A 41 -0.88 -10.28 -9.72
CA GLN A 41 -1.52 -9.20 -10.47
C GLN A 41 -0.52 -8.07 -10.79
N HIS A 42 0.27 -7.60 -9.80
CA HIS A 42 1.26 -6.56 -10.01
C HIS A 42 2.25 -6.94 -11.12
N PHE A 43 2.89 -8.11 -11.00
CA PHE A 43 3.88 -8.55 -11.99
C PHE A 43 3.27 -8.78 -13.37
N LEU A 44 2.05 -9.31 -13.46
CA LEU A 44 1.35 -9.50 -14.72
C LEU A 44 1.05 -8.16 -15.40
N ILE A 45 0.48 -7.20 -14.67
CA ILE A 45 0.17 -5.86 -15.20
C ILE A 45 1.46 -5.17 -15.64
N ARG A 46 2.49 -5.16 -14.78
CA ARG A 46 3.80 -4.57 -15.10
C ARG A 46 4.44 -5.22 -16.32
N TYR A 47 4.30 -6.54 -16.48
CA TYR A 47 4.80 -7.25 -17.65
C TYR A 47 4.02 -6.88 -18.92
N ILE A 48 2.70 -6.80 -18.87
CA ILE A 48 1.91 -6.39 -20.05
C ILE A 48 2.20 -4.94 -20.43
N TRP A 49 2.28 -4.07 -19.43
CA TRP A 49 2.44 -2.62 -19.61
C TRP A 49 3.89 -2.19 -19.86
N GLN A 50 4.85 -3.06 -19.53
CA GLN A 50 6.30 -2.82 -19.60
C GLN A 50 6.77 -1.60 -18.79
N ASN A 51 5.94 -1.09 -17.88
CA ASN A 51 6.24 0.03 -17.00
C ASN A 51 5.31 0.00 -15.78
N ASN A 52 5.62 0.76 -14.74
CA ASN A 52 4.80 0.89 -13.53
C ASN A 52 3.75 2.01 -13.61
N PHE A 53 3.96 2.98 -14.50
CA PHE A 53 3.05 4.11 -14.73
C PHE A 53 3.24 4.67 -16.15
N SER A 54 2.37 5.59 -16.55
CA SER A 54 2.45 6.31 -17.85
C SER A 54 2.50 7.83 -17.73
N ALA A 55 2.38 8.37 -16.51
CA ALA A 55 2.50 9.80 -16.28
C ALA A 55 3.93 10.28 -16.59
N PRO A 56 4.12 11.44 -17.26
CA PRO A 56 5.43 11.93 -17.68
C PRO A 56 6.19 12.60 -16.51
N VAL A 57 6.40 11.87 -15.42
CA VAL A 57 6.94 12.37 -14.14
C VAL A 57 8.36 11.87 -13.85
N GLU A 58 8.98 11.12 -14.74
CA GLU A 58 10.30 10.52 -14.53
C GLU A 58 11.35 11.58 -14.16
N HIS A 59 11.31 12.73 -14.83
CA HIS A 59 12.19 13.87 -14.57
C HIS A 59 11.99 14.50 -13.18
N ILE A 60 10.82 14.31 -12.56
CA ILE A 60 10.52 14.73 -11.19
C ILE A 60 11.03 13.66 -10.24
N LEU A 61 10.66 12.40 -10.47
CA LEU A 61 11.01 11.26 -9.60
C LEU A 61 12.52 10.98 -9.54
N SER A 62 13.28 11.34 -10.57
CA SER A 62 14.74 11.25 -10.58
C SER A 62 15.45 12.37 -9.82
N LYS A 63 14.73 13.33 -9.21
CA LYS A 63 15.32 14.43 -8.41
C LYS A 63 15.22 14.13 -6.91
N PRO A 64 16.21 14.58 -6.11
CA PRO A 64 16.10 14.53 -4.65
C PRO A 64 14.88 15.29 -4.16
N GLY A 65 14.16 14.69 -3.21
CA GLY A 65 13.04 15.32 -2.52
C GLY A 65 11.66 15.10 -3.16
N ALA A 66 11.59 14.43 -4.32
CA ALA A 66 10.31 14.00 -4.89
C ALA A 66 9.58 13.07 -3.91
N LYS A 67 8.25 13.20 -3.81
CA LYS A 67 7.39 12.40 -2.93
C LYS A 67 6.31 11.67 -3.73
N VAL A 68 6.26 10.36 -3.55
CA VAL A 68 5.26 9.47 -4.16
C VAL A 68 4.36 8.88 -3.07
N LEU A 69 3.05 8.85 -3.31
CA LEU A 69 2.08 8.13 -2.50
C LEU A 69 1.56 6.92 -3.27
N ASP A 70 1.48 5.76 -2.63
CA ASP A 70 0.81 4.56 -3.14
C ASP A 70 -0.40 4.28 -2.24
N ILE A 71 -1.61 4.53 -2.73
CA ILE A 71 -2.85 4.38 -1.97
C ILE A 71 -3.39 2.96 -2.12
N GLY A 72 -3.62 2.28 -0.99
CA GLY A 72 -3.98 0.86 -0.98
C GLY A 72 -2.79 -0.01 -1.37
N CYS A 73 -1.61 0.30 -0.83
CA CYS A 73 -0.36 -0.31 -1.29
C CYS A 73 -0.28 -1.81 -1.02
N GLY A 74 -1.13 -2.35 -0.12
CA GLY A 74 -1.16 -3.76 0.25
C GLY A 74 0.23 -4.26 0.66
N LEU A 75 0.80 -5.16 -0.14
CA LEU A 75 2.13 -5.75 0.08
C LEU A 75 3.29 -4.82 -0.27
N GLY A 76 3.00 -3.69 -0.89
CA GLY A 76 4.00 -2.70 -1.31
C GLY A 76 4.76 -3.10 -2.57
N SER A 77 4.29 -4.06 -3.38
CA SER A 77 5.02 -4.54 -4.56
C SER A 77 5.31 -3.41 -5.56
N TRP A 78 4.29 -2.59 -5.85
CA TRP A 78 4.45 -1.40 -6.70
C TRP A 78 5.33 -0.35 -6.03
N SER A 79 5.03 -0.02 -4.77
CA SER A 79 5.84 0.88 -3.94
C SER A 79 7.34 0.52 -3.95
N PHE A 80 7.67 -0.77 -3.82
CA PHE A 80 9.04 -1.25 -3.74
C PHE A 80 9.73 -1.16 -5.10
N ASP A 81 9.03 -1.46 -6.19
CA ASP A 81 9.56 -1.28 -7.53
C ASP A 81 9.84 0.19 -7.84
N ILE A 82 8.93 1.10 -7.46
CA ILE A 82 9.14 2.55 -7.61
C ILE A 82 10.30 3.02 -6.75
N ALA A 83 10.34 2.64 -5.47
CA ALA A 83 11.41 3.03 -4.55
C ALA A 83 12.79 2.54 -5.02
N THR A 84 12.86 1.33 -5.59
CA THR A 84 14.09 0.76 -6.16
C THR A 84 14.50 1.47 -7.45
N THR A 85 13.54 1.80 -8.31
CA THR A 85 13.80 2.49 -9.60
C THR A 85 14.20 3.95 -9.39
N TYR A 86 13.60 4.63 -8.41
CA TYR A 86 13.81 6.04 -8.09
C TYR A 86 14.32 6.21 -6.66
N PRO A 87 15.60 5.88 -6.40
CA PRO A 87 16.16 5.86 -5.03
C PRO A 87 16.26 7.25 -4.37
N LEU A 88 16.09 8.33 -5.15
CA LEU A 88 16.13 9.72 -4.66
C LEU A 88 14.74 10.26 -4.26
N ALA A 89 13.67 9.57 -4.65
CA ALA A 89 12.31 9.87 -4.26
C ALA A 89 11.99 9.20 -2.91
N LYS A 90 11.15 9.84 -2.10
CA LYS A 90 10.51 9.22 -0.94
C LYS A 90 9.19 8.58 -1.38
N VAL A 91 9.04 7.28 -1.17
CA VAL A 91 7.82 6.54 -1.48
C VAL A 91 7.07 6.25 -0.18
N ILE A 92 5.80 6.60 -0.13
CA ILE A 92 4.93 6.36 1.01
C ILE A 92 3.84 5.39 0.57
N GLY A 93 3.82 4.20 1.15
CA GLY A 93 2.70 3.27 1.00
C GLY A 93 1.66 3.50 2.07
N LEU A 94 0.39 3.61 1.69
CA LEU A 94 -0.73 3.78 2.59
C LEU A 94 -1.70 2.62 2.44
N ASP A 95 -2.02 1.95 3.55
CA ASP A 95 -3.04 0.89 3.56
C ASP A 95 -3.77 0.84 4.91
N ILE A 96 -4.97 0.26 4.92
CA ILE A 96 -5.73 0.04 6.17
C ILE A 96 -5.09 -1.04 7.06
N SER A 97 -4.17 -1.83 6.51
CA SER A 97 -3.56 -2.99 7.17
C SER A 97 -2.10 -3.17 6.78
N PRO A 98 -1.22 -3.46 7.75
CA PRO A 98 0.20 -3.65 7.47
C PRO A 98 0.46 -5.06 6.90
N HIS A 99 0.38 -5.20 5.59
CA HIS A 99 0.67 -6.47 4.89
C HIS A 99 2.06 -6.53 4.26
N GLN A 100 2.72 -5.39 4.09
CA GLN A 100 4.04 -5.30 3.49
C GLN A 100 5.11 -6.06 4.29
N PRO A 101 6.13 -6.62 3.60
CA PRO A 101 7.29 -7.22 4.27
C PRO A 101 7.97 -6.23 5.23
N THR A 102 8.41 -6.70 6.39
CA THR A 102 9.07 -5.86 7.41
C THR A 102 10.59 -6.04 7.45
N GLN A 103 11.11 -7.12 6.86
CA GLN A 103 12.53 -7.47 6.93
C GLN A 103 13.35 -6.87 5.79
N ILE A 104 12.77 -6.78 4.59
CA ILE A 104 13.45 -6.31 3.38
C ILE A 104 12.58 -5.20 2.80
N ILE A 105 12.92 -3.95 3.14
CA ILE A 105 12.25 -2.76 2.65
C ILE A 105 13.27 -1.80 2.03
N PRO A 106 12.95 -1.12 0.91
CA PRO A 106 13.77 -0.05 0.38
C PRO A 106 13.97 1.07 1.42
N LYS A 107 15.18 1.65 1.48
CA LYS A 107 15.52 2.68 2.47
C LYS A 107 14.70 3.96 2.35
N ASN A 108 14.15 4.21 1.16
CA ASN A 108 13.35 5.37 0.81
C ASN A 108 11.84 5.08 0.82
N PHE A 109 11.42 3.93 1.35
CA PHE A 109 10.02 3.56 1.53
C PHE A 109 9.58 3.75 2.99
N GLU A 110 8.36 4.27 3.18
CA GLU A 110 7.68 4.38 4.47
C GLU A 110 6.26 3.84 4.35
N PHE A 111 5.80 3.09 5.35
CA PHE A 111 4.42 2.61 5.42
C PHE A 111 3.61 3.42 6.44
N ILE A 112 2.39 3.78 6.06
CA ILE A 112 1.43 4.48 6.93
C ILE A 112 0.11 3.70 6.94
N LYS A 113 -0.32 3.31 8.14
CA LYS A 113 -1.63 2.70 8.35
C LYS A 113 -2.70 3.80 8.37
N ALA A 114 -3.60 3.83 7.39
CA ALA A 114 -4.71 4.80 7.35
C ALA A 114 -5.89 4.30 6.52
N ASN A 115 -7.09 4.79 6.84
CA ASN A 115 -8.31 4.56 6.07
C ASN A 115 -8.48 5.66 5.01
N THR A 116 -8.54 5.27 3.74
CA THR A 116 -8.69 6.20 2.61
C THR A 116 -10.07 6.83 2.51
N GLN A 117 -11.05 6.29 3.26
CA GLN A 117 -12.38 6.89 3.40
C GLN A 117 -12.42 8.01 4.44
N GLU A 118 -11.34 8.18 5.20
CA GLU A 118 -11.15 9.27 6.15
C GLU A 118 -10.20 10.33 5.57
N ARG A 119 -9.99 11.42 6.32
CA ARG A 119 -8.99 12.43 5.94
C ARG A 119 -7.61 11.78 5.96
N LEU A 120 -6.91 11.79 4.83
CA LEU A 120 -5.54 11.30 4.75
C LEU A 120 -4.62 12.10 5.70
N PRO A 121 -3.64 11.45 6.35
CA PRO A 121 -2.77 12.06 7.36
C PRO A 121 -1.65 12.91 6.73
N PHE A 122 -1.99 13.70 5.70
CA PHE A 122 -1.05 14.53 4.95
C PHE A 122 -1.63 15.93 4.74
N ASP A 123 -0.75 16.91 4.62
CA ASP A 123 -1.11 18.25 4.18
C ASP A 123 -1.42 18.26 2.68
N ASP A 124 -2.25 19.19 2.26
CA ASP A 124 -2.60 19.37 0.86
C ASP A 124 -1.33 19.67 0.01
N ASN A 125 -1.28 19.18 -1.22
CA ASN A 125 -0.14 19.35 -2.15
C ASN A 125 1.20 18.78 -1.64
N THR A 126 1.15 17.73 -0.81
CA THR A 126 2.36 17.06 -0.30
C THR A 126 3.09 16.21 -1.35
N PHE A 127 2.38 15.61 -2.30
CA PHE A 127 2.92 14.59 -3.20
C PHE A 127 3.02 15.09 -4.65
N ASP A 128 4.11 14.71 -5.31
CA ASP A 128 4.35 14.99 -6.72
C ASP A 128 3.69 13.95 -7.63
N PHE A 129 3.48 12.74 -7.10
CA PHE A 129 2.84 11.63 -7.79
C PHE A 129 2.05 10.77 -6.79
N VAL A 130 0.85 10.34 -7.19
CA VAL A 130 -0.08 9.51 -6.43
C VAL A 130 -0.61 8.42 -7.35
#